data_AF-A0A447GGG7-F1
#
_entry.id   AF-A0A447GGG7-F1
#
_cell.length_a   1.000
_cell.length_b   1.000
_cell.length_c   1.000
_cell.angle_alpha   90.00
_cell.angle_beta   90.00
_cell.angle_gamma   90.00
#
_symmetry.space_group_name_H-M   'P 1'
#
loop_
_entity.id
_entity.type
_entity.pdbx_description
1 polymer ?
#
loop_
_entity_poly.entity_id
_entity_poly.type
_entity_poly.pdbx_seq_one_letter_code
_entity_poly.pdbx_strand_id
1 'polypeptide(L)' 'MPKPYPEEFRRDVVRVARERGPGVSVEQVARDFGIHQTTLNA' A
#
# COMPACT_ATOMS: atom_id res chain seq x y z
N MET A 1 -6.59 9.96 -18.24
CA MET A 1 -5.77 9.05 -17.43
C MET A 1 -5.92 9.45 -15.97
N PRO A 2 -6.35 8.55 -15.06
CA PRO A 2 -6.28 8.86 -13.63
C PRO A 2 -4.84 9.19 -13.29
N LYS A 3 -4.63 10.26 -12.53
CA LYS A 3 -3.29 10.68 -12.14
C LYS A 3 -2.73 9.60 -11.21
N PRO A 4 -1.52 9.06 -11.47
CA PRO A 4 -0.94 8.07 -10.57
C PRO A 4 -0.77 8.67 -9.18
N TYR A 5 -0.86 7.83 -8.16
CA TYR A 5 -0.57 8.24 -6.79
C TYR A 5 0.85 8.85 -6.72
N PRO A 6 1.04 9.91 -5.91
CA PRO A 6 2.37 10.45 -5.65
C PRO A 6 3.35 9.35 -5.24
N GLU A 7 4.61 9.47 -5.63
CA GLU A 7 5.63 8.48 -5.27
C GLU A 7 5.81 8.36 -3.75
N GLU A 8 5.76 9.49 -3.04
CA GLU A 8 5.81 9.53 -1.58
C GLU A 8 4.72 8.67 -0.94
N PHE A 9 3.47 8.83 -1.42
CA PHE A 9 2.34 8.02 -0.96
C PHE A 9 2.60 6.52 -1.19
N ARG A 10 3.08 6.14 -2.37
CA ARG A 10 3.42 4.73 -2.66
C ARG A 10 4.51 4.21 -1.71
N ARG A 11 5.56 4.99 -1.46
CA ARG A 11 6.65 4.61 -0.54
C ARG A 11 6.15 4.44 0.89
N ASP A 12 5.26 5.31 1.35
CA ASP A 12 4.69 5.21 2.69
C ASP A 12 3.80 3.98 2.85
N VAL A 13 2.92 3.68 1.87
CA VAL A 13 2.09 2.48 1.98
C VAL A 13 2.93 1.20 1.88
N VAL A 14 3.97 1.16 1.03
CA VAL A 14 4.92 0.03 0.99
C VAL A 14 5.66 -0.12 2.32
N ARG A 15 6.03 0.99 2.96
CA ARG A 15 6.66 0.96 4.29
C ARG A 15 5.72 0.41 5.35
N VAL A 16 4.49 0.91 5.42
CA VAL A 16 3.45 0.40 6.35
C VAL A 16 3.16 -1.08 6.09
N ALA A 17 3.08 -1.49 4.83
CA ALA A 17 2.92 -2.88 4.47
C ALA A 17 4.14 -3.72 4.89
N ARG A 18 5.38 -3.22 4.86
CA ARG A 18 6.57 -3.97 5.30
C ARG A 18 6.70 -4.04 6.82
N GLU A 19 6.39 -2.96 7.52
CA GLU A 19 6.46 -2.83 8.98
C GLU A 19 5.17 -3.26 9.69
N ARG A 20 4.25 -3.90 8.95
CA ARG A 20 2.96 -4.36 9.46
C ARG A 20 3.14 -5.30 10.66
N GLY A 21 2.29 -5.11 11.67
CA GLY A 21 2.29 -5.95 12.88
C GLY A 21 1.90 -7.42 12.59
N PRO A 22 2.21 -8.34 13.52
CA PRO A 22 1.82 -9.74 13.40
C PRO A 22 0.30 -9.85 13.28
N GLY A 23 -0.17 -10.52 12.22
CA GLY A 23 -1.60 -10.68 11.94
C GLY A 23 -2.20 -9.66 10.96
N VAL A 24 -1.45 -8.64 10.56
CA VAL A 24 -1.88 -7.70 9.51
C VAL A 24 -1.44 -8.22 8.13
N SER A 25 -2.39 -8.35 7.21
CA SER A 25 -2.09 -8.73 5.82
C SER A 25 -1.82 -7.50 4.95
N VAL A 26 -1.03 -7.68 3.88
CA VAL A 26 -0.79 -6.61 2.89
C VAL A 26 -2.11 -6.17 2.23
N GLU A 27 -3.07 -7.09 2.10
CA GLU A 27 -4.39 -6.81 1.54
C GLU A 27 -5.23 -5.92 2.46
N GLN A 28 -5.15 -6.11 3.78
CA GLN A 28 -5.79 -5.21 4.75
C GLN A 28 -5.19 -3.80 4.66
N VAL A 29 -3.87 -3.68 4.62
CA VAL A 29 -3.19 -2.39 4.43
C VAL A 29 -3.65 -1.73 3.12
N ALA A 30 -3.65 -2.47 2.01
CA ALA A 30 -4.11 -1.95 0.73
C ALA A 30 -5.56 -1.44 0.78
N ARG A 31 -6.45 -2.19 1.44
CA ARG A 31 -7.86 -1.84 1.63
C ARG A 31 -8.03 -0.58 2.48
N ASP A 32 -7.28 -0.46 3.57
CA ASP A 32 -7.32 0.71 4.47
C ASP A 32 -6.86 1.99 3.75
N PHE A 33 -5.89 1.87 2.83
CA PHE A 33 -5.43 2.98 1.99
C PHE A 33 -6.26 3.19 0.71
N GLY A 34 -7.28 2.35 0.46
CA GLY A 34 -8.12 2.43 -0.74
C GLY A 34 -7.37 2.13 -2.05
N ILE A 35 -6.27 1.36 -1.98
CA ILE A 35 -5.46 0.99 -3.14
C ILE A 35 -5.55 -0.51 -3.42
N HIS A 36 -5.16 -0.87 -4.64
CA HIS A 36 -5.08 -2.27 -5.03
C HIS A 36 -3.74 -2.87 -4.55
N GLN A 37 -3.74 -4.08 -4.00
CA GLN A 37 -2.52 -4.74 -3.49
C GLN A 37 -1.42 -4.90 -4.55
N THR A 38 -1.79 -4.98 -5.83
CA THR A 38 -0.84 -5.03 -6.95
C THR A 38 0.03 -3.78 -7.06
N THR A 39 -0.42 -2.63 -6.52
CA THR A 39 0.37 -1.40 -6.46
C THR A 39 1.51 -1.48 -5.43
N LEU A 40 1.48 -2.45 -4.52
CA LEU A 40 2.50 -2.68 -3.49
C LEU A 40 3.53 -3.75 -3.89
N ASN A 41 3.26 -4.52 -4.94
CA ASN A 41 4.11 -5.60 -5.46
C ASN A 41 4.81 -5.25 -6.79
N ALA A 42 4.66 -4.02 -7.28
CA ALA A 42 5.27 -3.52 -8.51
C ALA A 42 6.61 -2.83 -8.25
#